data_AF-A0A8S2FNM7-F1
#
_entry.id   AF-A0A8S2FNM7-F1
#
_cell.length_a   1.000
_cell.length_b   1.000
_cell.length_c   1.000
_cell.angle_alpha   90.00
_cell.angle_beta   90.00
_cell.angle_gamma   90.00
#
_symmetry.space_group_name_H-M   'P 1'
#
loop_
_entity.id
_entity.type
_entity.pdbx_description
1 polymer ?
#
loop_
_entity_poly.entity_id
_entity_poly.type
_entity_poly.pdbx_seq_one_letter_code
_entity_poly.pdbx_strand_id
1 'polypeptide(L)'
;VMQSIISCIENNDLYNPIRLFIKETSKSIRRRLRRRSMYREILFLASVALGREKLSYDAFDREYINVFNRLTDKQLSLIYDFDKAPNLSAVMLAIILYKQCFMKEN
;
A
#
# COMPACT_ATOMS: atom_id res chain seq x y z
N VAL A 1 2.65 7.97 -13.38
CA VAL A 1 1.94 7.26 -12.28
C VAL A 1 2.85 7.05 -11.08
N MET A 2 3.96 6.29 -11.18
CA MET A 2 4.87 6.08 -10.03
C MET A 2 5.41 7.38 -9.42
N GLN A 3 5.93 8.31 -10.23
CA GLN A 3 6.44 9.59 -9.71
C GLN A 3 5.35 10.44 -9.03
N SER A 4 4.12 10.38 -9.54
CA SER A 4 2.97 11.04 -8.91
C SER A 4 2.61 10.41 -7.56
N ILE A 5 2.75 9.09 -7.44
CA ILE A 5 2.51 8.37 -6.18
C ILE A 5 3.58 8.72 -5.15
N ILE A 6 4.85 8.75 -5.56
CA ILE A 6 5.99 9.14 -4.70
C ILE A 6 5.77 10.55 -4.14
N SER A 7 5.46 11.51 -5.02
CA SER A 7 5.21 12.90 -4.59
C SER A 7 3.99 13.02 -3.64
N CYS A 8 2.93 12.25 -3.85
CA CYS A 8 1.81 12.24 -2.88
C CYS A 8 2.25 11.70 -1.52
N ILE A 9 3.04 10.63 -1.50
CA ILE A 9 3.54 10.03 -0.25
C ILE A 9 4.49 10.98 0.50
N GLU A 10 5.39 11.67 -0.20
CA GLU A 10 6.27 12.68 0.39
C GLU A 10 5.49 13.84 1.02
N ASN A 11 4.27 14.08 0.55
CA ASN A 11 3.34 15.07 1.10
C ASN A 11 2.29 14.46 2.07
N ASN A 12 2.54 13.24 2.59
CA ASN A 12 1.62 12.52 3.51
C ASN A 12 0.20 12.29 2.96
N ASP A 13 0.05 12.15 1.64
CA ASP A 13 -1.22 11.82 0.99
C ASP A 13 -1.22 10.37 0.48
N LEU A 14 -1.92 9.48 1.20
CA LEU A 14 -2.16 8.09 0.77
C LEU A 14 -3.47 7.91 -0.02
N TYR A 15 -4.38 8.88 0.01
CA TYR A 15 -5.66 8.80 -0.68
C TYR A 15 -5.48 8.84 -2.20
N ASN A 16 -4.70 9.79 -2.71
CA ASN A 16 -4.46 9.91 -4.14
C ASN A 16 -3.72 8.70 -4.74
N PRO A 17 -2.66 8.15 -4.11
CA PRO A 17 -2.04 6.89 -4.52
C PRO A 17 -3.01 5.73 -4.64
N ILE A 18 -3.85 5.51 -3.62
CA ILE A 18 -4.85 4.42 -3.61
C ILE A 18 -5.85 4.61 -4.75
N ARG A 19 -6.37 5.84 -4.93
CA ARG A 19 -7.31 6.15 -6.01
C ARG A 19 -6.70 5.93 -7.40
N LEU A 20 -5.45 6.35 -7.61
CA LEU A 20 -4.73 6.14 -8.87
C LEU A 20 -4.51 4.65 -9.14
N PHE A 21 -4.14 3.88 -8.12
CA PHE A 21 -3.94 2.44 -8.25
C PHE A 21 -5.24 1.71 -8.62
N ILE A 22 -6.37 2.05 -7.99
CA ILE A 22 -7.69 1.50 -8.33
C ILE A 22 -8.05 1.84 -9.79
N LYS A 23 -7.87 3.09 -10.21
CA LYS A 23 -8.16 3.55 -11.57
C LYS A 23 -7.33 2.82 -12.64
N GLU A 24 -6.06 2.58 -12.39
CA GLU A 24 -5.18 1.91 -13.38
C GLU A 24 -5.48 0.42 -13.49
N THR A 25 -5.79 -0.22 -12.37
CA THR A 25 -6.05 -1.67 -12.32
C THR A 25 -7.45 -2.05 -12.77
N SER A 26 -8.42 -1.14 -12.67
CA SER A 26 -9.78 -1.35 -13.20
C SER A 26 -9.82 -1.43 -14.74
N LYS A 27 -8.78 -0.96 -15.44
CA LYS A 27 -8.69 -0.99 -16.91
C LYS A 27 -8.53 -2.40 -17.50
N SER A 28 -8.20 -3.41 -16.68
CA SER A 28 -8.08 -4.78 -17.15
C SER A 28 -8.23 -5.79 -16.01
N ILE A 29 -9.21 -6.69 -16.14
CA ILE A 29 -9.43 -7.80 -15.19
C ILE A 29 -8.17 -8.67 -15.08
N ARG A 30 -7.48 -8.94 -16.20
CA ARG A 30 -6.26 -9.75 -16.22
C ARG A 30 -5.11 -9.09 -15.44
N ARG A 31 -4.95 -7.77 -15.58
CA ARG A 31 -3.95 -7.01 -14.77
C ARG A 31 -4.35 -6.95 -13.30
N ARG A 32 -5.65 -6.85 -13.03
CA ARG A 32 -6.20 -6.82 -11.67
C ARG A 32 -6.02 -8.14 -10.92
N LEU A 33 -6.05 -9.28 -11.59
CA LEU A 33 -5.83 -10.60 -10.99
C LEU A 33 -4.34 -10.99 -10.85
N ARG A 34 -3.46 -10.42 -11.68
CA ARG A 34 -2.01 -10.71 -11.66
C ARG A 34 -1.19 -9.71 -10.84
N ARG A 35 -1.83 -8.68 -10.27
CA ARG A 35 -1.13 -7.66 -9.47
C ARG A 35 -0.83 -8.19 -8.07
N ARG A 36 0.21 -7.64 -7.45
CA ARG A 36 0.46 -7.79 -6.01
C ARG A 36 -0.53 -6.89 -5.24
N SER A 37 -0.72 -7.22 -3.96
CA SER A 37 -1.51 -6.42 -3.03
C SER A 37 -1.17 -4.93 -3.12
N MET A 38 -2.20 -4.11 -3.32
CA MET A 38 -2.07 -2.64 -3.32
C MET A 38 -1.40 -2.12 -2.05
N TYR A 39 -1.71 -2.71 -0.90
CA TYR A 39 -1.04 -2.39 0.37
C TYR A 39 0.47 -2.60 0.27
N ARG A 40 0.92 -3.76 -0.26
CA ARG A 40 2.36 -4.06 -0.41
C ARG A 40 3.05 -3.15 -1.41
N GLU A 41 2.40 -2.83 -2.52
CA GLU A 41 2.94 -1.91 -3.53
C GLU A 41 3.12 -0.50 -2.97
N ILE A 42 2.08 0.05 -2.32
CA ILE A 42 2.13 1.40 -1.75
C ILE A 42 3.12 1.46 -0.58
N LEU A 43 3.18 0.44 0.26
CA LEU A 43 4.16 0.33 1.35
C LEU A 43 5.60 0.28 0.84
N PHE A 44 5.85 -0.46 -0.25
CA PHE A 44 7.15 -0.49 -0.91
C PHE A 44 7.52 0.89 -1.43
N LEU A 45 6.63 1.54 -2.17
CA LEU A 45 6.86 2.88 -2.71
C LEU A 45 7.11 3.90 -1.59
N ALA A 46 6.34 3.85 -0.50
CA ALA A 46 6.56 4.72 0.65
C ALA A 46 7.91 4.48 1.31
N SER A 47 8.32 3.21 1.43
CA SER A 47 9.62 2.84 2.01
C SER A 47 10.79 3.33 1.14
N VAL A 48 10.63 3.30 -0.18
CA VAL A 48 11.64 3.80 -1.14
C VAL A 48 11.69 5.33 -1.16
N ALA A 49 10.53 5.99 -1.15
CA ALA A 49 10.42 7.45 -1.22
C ALA A 49 10.92 8.15 0.05
N LEU A 50 10.45 7.71 1.21
CA LEU A 50 10.75 8.36 2.49
C LEU A 50 12.06 7.85 3.11
N GLY A 51 12.50 6.66 2.70
CA GLY A 51 13.55 5.93 3.39
C GLY A 51 13.04 5.27 4.67
N ARG A 52 13.71 4.17 5.08
CA ARG A 52 13.23 3.32 6.18
C ARG A 52 13.26 4.02 7.55
N GLU A 53 14.18 4.96 7.73
CA GLU A 53 14.32 5.69 8.99
C GLU A 53 13.19 6.70 9.21
N LYS A 54 12.60 7.23 8.13
CA LYS A 54 11.55 8.25 8.22
C LYS A 54 10.15 7.66 8.17
N LEU A 55 9.98 6.45 7.65
CA LEU A 55 8.68 5.81 7.53
C LEU A 55 8.27 5.13 8.85
N SER A 56 7.27 5.69 9.54
CA SER A 56 6.57 4.98 10.62
C SER A 56 5.58 3.98 10.03
N TYR A 57 5.87 2.68 10.16
CA TYR A 57 5.01 1.61 9.66
C TYR A 57 3.63 1.61 10.33
N ASP A 58 3.57 1.86 11.64
CA ASP A 58 2.29 1.91 12.36
C ASP A 58 1.43 3.10 11.91
N ALA A 59 2.06 4.26 11.64
CA ALA A 59 1.34 5.42 11.13
C ALA A 59 0.84 5.17 9.71
N PHE A 60 1.66 4.55 8.86
CA PHE A 60 1.25 4.14 7.52
C PHE A 60 0.06 3.17 7.56
N ASP A 61 0.08 2.16 8.43
CA ASP A 61 -0.98 1.16 8.51
C ASP A 61 -2.31 1.76 8.93
N ARG A 62 -2.29 2.61 9.96
CA ARG A 62 -3.49 3.35 10.39
C ARG A 62 -4.03 4.22 9.28
N GLU A 63 -3.17 4.98 8.60
CA GLU A 63 -3.61 5.87 7.54
C GLU A 63 -4.13 5.10 6.31
N TYR A 64 -3.49 3.98 5.96
CA TYR A 64 -3.97 3.10 4.90
C TYR A 64 -5.38 2.57 5.21
N ILE A 65 -5.60 2.08 6.43
CA ILE A 65 -6.93 1.60 6.88
C ILE A 65 -7.95 2.75 6.85
N ASN A 66 -7.58 3.94 7.34
CA ASN A 66 -8.44 5.12 7.33
C ASN A 66 -8.86 5.51 5.91
N VAL A 67 -7.91 5.57 4.98
CA VAL A 67 -8.17 5.86 3.57
C VAL A 67 -9.04 4.77 2.95
N PHE A 68 -8.76 3.50 3.25
CA PHE A 68 -9.52 2.38 2.72
C PHE A 68 -11.00 2.40 3.18
N ASN A 69 -11.23 2.75 4.45
CA ASN A 69 -12.57 2.91 5.02
C ASN A 69 -13.34 4.11 4.41
N ARG A 70 -12.66 5.06 3.77
CA ARG A 70 -13.26 6.22 3.09
C ARG A 70 -13.55 5.97 1.62
N LEU A 71 -13.26 4.78 1.09
CA LEU A 71 -13.52 4.45 -0.31
C LEU A 71 -15.02 4.30 -0.55
N THR A 72 -15.47 4.77 -1.70
CA THR A 72 -16.86 4.62 -2.15
C THR A 72 -17.17 3.17 -2.53
N ASP A 73 -18.43 2.76 -2.51
CA ASP A 73 -18.86 1.41 -2.92
C ASP A 73 -18.38 1.04 -4.33
N LYS A 74 -18.39 2.03 -5.24
CA LYS A 74 -17.86 1.86 -6.60
C LYS A 74 -16.37 1.51 -6.59
N GLN A 75 -15.58 2.13 -5.73
CA GLN A 75 -14.16 1.82 -5.58
C GLN A 75 -13.95 0.47 -4.89
N LEU A 76 -14.73 0.16 -3.85
CA LEU A 76 -14.66 -1.10 -3.12
C LEU A 76 -14.97 -2.31 -4.02
N SER A 77 -15.92 -2.20 -4.95
CA SER A 77 -16.22 -3.26 -5.94
C SER A 77 -15.04 -3.60 -6.88
N LEU A 78 -14.03 -2.73 -6.94
CA LEU A 78 -12.83 -2.93 -7.74
C LEU A 78 -11.67 -3.52 -6.94
N ILE A 79 -11.81 -3.66 -5.62
CA ILE A 79 -10.78 -4.10 -4.69
C ILE A 79 -10.99 -5.57 -4.32
N TYR A 80 -9.88 -6.30 -4.12
CA TYR A 80 -9.88 -7.67 -3.65
C TYR A 80 -9.44 -7.75 -2.20
N ASP A 81 -9.78 -8.84 -1.51
CA ASP A 81 -9.42 -9.03 -0.09
C ASP A 81 -7.91 -8.96 0.16
N PHE A 82 -7.08 -9.40 -0.80
CA PHE A 82 -5.63 -9.31 -0.66
C PHE A 82 -5.07 -7.88 -0.71
N ASP A 83 -5.87 -6.88 -1.14
CA ASP A 83 -5.49 -5.47 -1.13
C ASP A 83 -5.74 -4.80 0.22
N LYS A 84 -6.50 -5.43 1.11
CA LYS A 84 -6.71 -4.93 2.48
C LYS A 84 -5.40 -4.98 3.25
N ALA A 85 -5.27 -4.10 4.25
CA ALA A 85 -4.19 -4.22 5.21
C ALA A 85 -4.26 -5.61 5.89
N PRO A 86 -3.12 -6.30 6.07
CA PRO A 86 -3.09 -7.63 6.65
C PRO A 86 -3.56 -7.61 8.11
N ASN A 87 -4.23 -8.69 8.53
CA ASN A 87 -4.77 -8.85 9.89
C ASN A 87 -3.62 -8.90 10.92
N LEU A 88 -3.80 -8.22 12.05
CA LEU A 88 -2.72 -7.66 12.89
C LEU A 88 -1.74 -8.65 13.56
N SER A 89 -2.06 -9.92 13.83
CA SER A 89 -1.24 -10.66 14.82
C SER A 89 -0.16 -11.55 14.21
N ALA A 90 -0.51 -12.44 13.28
CA ALA A 90 0.46 -13.41 12.73
C ALA A 90 1.15 -12.90 11.45
N VAL A 91 0.43 -12.14 10.62
CA VAL A 91 0.94 -11.66 9.32
C VAL A 91 1.79 -10.41 9.48
N MET A 92 1.45 -9.52 10.41
CA MET A 92 2.25 -8.33 10.71
C MET A 92 3.64 -8.73 11.24
N LEU A 93 3.71 -9.73 12.13
CA LEU A 93 4.97 -10.28 12.64
C LEU A 93 5.78 -10.95 11.52
N ALA A 94 5.15 -11.72 10.63
CA ALA A 94 5.84 -12.30 9.47
C ALA A 94 6.36 -11.24 8.48
N ILE A 95 5.60 -10.15 8.25
CA ILE A 95 6.02 -9.03 7.39
C ILE A 95 7.14 -8.22 8.04
N ILE A 96 7.08 -7.99 9.35
CA ILE A 96 8.14 -7.33 10.14
C ILE A 96 9.39 -8.20 10.14
N LEU A 97 9.28 -9.51 10.33
CA LEU A 97 10.40 -10.45 10.26
C LEU A 97 11.01 -10.51 8.86
N TYR A 98 10.19 -10.55 7.80
CA TYR A 98 10.70 -10.40 6.42
C TYR A 98 11.40 -9.05 6.23
N LYS A 99 10.85 -7.96 6.77
CA LYS A 99 11.48 -6.62 6.75
C LYS A 99 12.71 -6.51 7.64
N GLN A 100 12.92 -7.39 8.62
CA GLN A 100 14.13 -7.42 9.45
C GLN A 100 15.21 -8.32 8.83
N CYS A 101 14.82 -9.44 8.23
CA CYS A 101 15.72 -10.43 7.63
C CYS A 101 16.20 -10.05 6.23
N PHE A 102 15.37 -9.47 5.36
CA PHE A 102 15.72 -9.21 3.95
C PHE A 102 16.25 -7.80 3.66
N MET A 103 16.28 -6.96 4.68
CA MET A 103 16.59 -5.53 4.54
C MET A 103 17.80 -5.14 5.40
N LYS A 104 18.36 -6.05 6.21
CA LYS A 104 19.69 -5.93 6.82
C LYS A 104 20.76 -6.54 5.91
N GLU A 105 21.00 -5.96 4.75
CA GLU A 105 22.30 -6.10 4.07
C GLU A 105 22.67 -4.75 3.47
N ASN A 106 23.88 -4.30 3.85
CA ASN A 106 24.55 -3.01 3.63
C ASN A 106 24.21 -1.91 4.63
#